data_AF-A0A6L3ADK5-F1
#
_entry.id   AF-A0A6L3ADK5-F1
#
_cell.length_a   1.000
_cell.length_b   1.000
_cell.length_c   1.000
_cell.angle_alpha   90.00
_cell.angle_beta   90.00
_cell.angle_gamma   90.00
#
_symmetry.space_group_name_H-M   'P 1'
#
loop_
_entity.id
_entity.type
_entity.pdbx_description
1 polymer ?
#
loop_
_entity_poly.entity_id
_entity_poly.type
_entity_poly.pdbx_seq_one_letter_code
_entity_poly.pdbx_strand_id
1 'polypeptide(L)' 'IVAARQGNMLATSFHPELTGDDRLHSYFLRMAEEPAGVGD' A
#
# COMPACT_ATOMS: atom_id res chain seq x y z
N ILE A 1 9.75 -6.52 -9.00
CA ILE A 1 8.37 -6.51 -8.45
C ILE A 1 7.84 -5.08 -8.53
N VAL A 2 6.58 -4.83 -8.95
CA VAL A 2 6.03 -3.48 -9.21
C VAL A 2 4.80 -3.18 -8.34
N ALA A 3 4.80 -2.03 -7.66
CA ALA A 3 3.66 -1.47 -6.93
C ALA A 3 3.45 0.00 -7.31
N ALA A 4 2.21 0.48 -7.27
CA ALA A 4 1.82 1.86 -7.57
C ALA A 4 0.93 2.44 -6.47
N ARG A 5 1.05 3.74 -6.20
CA ARG A 5 0.23 4.47 -5.22
C ARG A 5 -0.35 5.73 -5.85
N GLN A 6 -1.62 6.02 -5.61
CA GLN A 6 -2.29 7.27 -5.96
C GLN A 6 -3.23 7.68 -4.82
N GLY A 7 -2.92 8.79 -4.15
CA GLY A 7 -3.65 9.19 -2.95
C GLY A 7 -3.65 8.10 -1.88
N ASN A 8 -4.86 7.68 -1.48
CA ASN A 8 -5.12 6.59 -0.54
C ASN A 8 -5.19 5.19 -1.20
N MET A 9 -5.00 5.08 -2.51
CA MET A 9 -5.02 3.81 -3.24
C MET A 9 -3.61 3.23 -3.37
N LEU A 10 -3.49 1.91 -3.14
CA LEU A 10 -2.28 1.12 -3.35
C LEU A 10 -2.61 -0.08 -4.25
N ALA A 11 -1.80 -0.33 -5.27
CA ALA A 11 -1.95 -1.45 -6.20
C ALA A 11 -0.63 -2.22 -6.36
N THR A 12 -0.72 -3.55 -6.45
CA THR A 12 0.42 -4.45 -6.69
C THR A 12 0.19 -5.27 -7.96
N SER A 13 1.23 -5.48 -8.76
CA SER A 13 1.17 -6.38 -9.94
C SER A 13 1.47 -7.85 -9.57
N PHE A 14 1.44 -8.16 -8.29
CA PHE A 14 1.90 -9.41 -7.69
C PHE A 14 1.14 -9.67 -6.40
N HIS A 15 1.25 -10.89 -5.90
CA HIS A 15 0.61 -11.38 -4.68
C HIS A 15 1.57 -11.28 -3.48
N PRO A 16 1.56 -10.18 -2.71
CA PRO A 16 2.44 -10.00 -1.55
C PRO A 16 2.26 -11.09 -0.48
N GLU A 17 1.07 -11.68 -0.40
CA GLU A 17 0.68 -12.74 0.53
C GLU A 17 1.35 -14.10 0.26
N LEU A 18 1.87 -14.32 -0.94
CA LEU A 18 2.58 -15.55 -1.29
C LEU A 18 4.03 -15.56 -0.80
N THR A 19 4.45 -14.49 -0.11
CA THR A 19 5.75 -14.38 0.54
C THR A 19 5.54 -14.27 2.06
N GLY A 20 6.52 -14.71 2.84
CA GLY A 20 6.51 -14.49 4.30
C GLY A 20 6.96 -13.08 4.73
N ASP A 21 7.10 -12.15 3.79
CA ASP A 21 7.56 -10.78 4.03
C ASP A 21 6.34 -9.85 4.19
N ASP A 22 6.20 -9.27 5.37
CA ASP A 22 5.05 -8.46 5.76
C ASP A 22 5.23 -6.96 5.50
N ARG A 23 6.39 -6.52 4.98
CA ARG A 23 6.71 -5.08 4.86
C ARG A 23 5.69 -4.30 4.04
N LEU A 24 5.15 -4.90 2.98
CA LEU A 24 4.11 -4.25 2.16
C LEU A 24 2.78 -4.16 2.92
N HIS A 25 2.46 -5.15 3.75
CA HIS A 25 1.29 -5.12 4.63
C HIS A 25 1.45 -4.05 5.70
N SER A 26 2.62 -3.96 6.36
CA SER A 26 2.90 -2.90 7.33
C SER A 26 2.85 -1.51 6.69
N TYR A 27 3.33 -1.37 5.45
CA TYR A 27 3.24 -0.13 4.69
C TYR A 27 1.78 0.27 4.41
N PHE A 28 0.95 -0.67 3.97
CA PHE A 28 -0.48 -0.42 3.75
C PHE A 28 -1.20 0.02 5.03
N LEU A 29 -0.90 -0.61 6.17
CA LEU A 29 -1.49 -0.21 7.47
C LEU A 29 -1.09 1.22 7.85
N ARG A 30 0.18 1.58 7.66
CA ARG A 30 0.64 2.96 7.90
C ARG A 30 -0.07 3.97 7.00
N MET A 31 -0.34 3.61 5.74
CA MET A 31 -1.12 4.47 4.84
C MET A 31 -2.55 4.69 5.35
N ALA A 32 -3.16 3.70 6.01
CA ALA A 32 -4.51 3.84 6.55
C ALA A 32 -4.58 4.79 7.76
N GLU A 33 -3.45 5.03 8.43
CA GLU A 33 -3.31 6.01 9.52
C GLU A 33 -3.03 7.42 9.00
N GLU A 34 -2.60 7.57 7.74
CA GLU A 34 -2.36 8.88 7.15
C GLU A 34 -3.70 9.62 7.01
N PRO A 35 -3.78 10.91 7.41
CA PRO A 35 -4.97 11.70 7.21
C PRO A 35 -5.29 11.74 5.71
N ALA A 36 -6.56 11.56 5.36
CA ALA A 36 -7.02 11.65 3.98
C ALA A 36 -6.53 12.99 3.41
N GLY A 37 -5.58 12.94 2.48
CA GLY A 37 -5.08 14.11 1.79
C GLY A 37 -6.26 14.88 1.22
N VAL A 38 -6.43 16.12 1.66
CA VAL A 38 -7.40 17.04 1.06
C VAL A 38 -6.88 17.39 -0.33
N GLY A 39 -7.59 16.97 -1.39
CA GLY A 39 -7.35 17.30 -2.81
C GLY A 39 -7.12 16.04 -3.67
N ASP A 40 -7.77 15.84 -4.82
CA ASP A 40 -8.29 16.79 -5.82
C ASP A 40 -9.79 16.63 -6.15
#